data_AF-A0A1I2QH72-F1
#
_entry.id   AF-A0A1I2QH72-F1
#
_cell.length_a   1.000
_cell.length_b   1.000
_cell.length_c   1.000
_cell.angle_alpha   90.00
_cell.angle_beta   90.00
_cell.angle_gamma   90.00
#
_symmetry.space_group_name_H-M   'P 1'
#
loop_
_entity.id
_entity.type
_entity.pdbx_description
1 polymer ?
#
loop_
_entity_poly.entity_id
_entity_poly.type
_entity_poly.pdbx_seq_one_letter_code
_entity_poly.pdbx_strand_id
1 'polypeptide(L)'
;MEDGNVNMSISPVVKQDGQKKVYVLFKTDNDIAPKEAEILMPDAKVVRNVGFSEDEQHQLMAYCVSQKKLIFERASKISVMDAFLGQ
;
A
#
# COMPACT_ATOMS: atom_id res chain seq x y z
N MET A 1 4.78 23.86 -7.53
CA MET A 1 4.72 23.00 -6.35
C MET A 1 5.21 21.65 -6.85
N GLU A 2 6.40 21.22 -6.43
CA GLU A 2 6.87 19.87 -6.79
C GLU A 2 6.00 18.88 -6.01
N ASP A 3 5.03 18.30 -6.70
CA ASP A 3 4.32 17.11 -6.22
C ASP A 3 5.37 16.00 -6.14
N GLY A 4 5.95 15.81 -4.95
CA GLY A 4 6.97 14.79 -4.71
C GLY A 4 6.48 13.43 -5.19
N ASN A 5 7.36 12.66 -5.81
CA ASN A 5 7.02 11.33 -6.34
C ASN A 5 6.37 10.46 -5.25
N VAL A 6 5.24 9.84 -5.57
CA VAL A 6 4.57 8.89 -4.67
C VAL A 6 5.08 7.49 -4.98
N ASN A 7 5.81 6.91 -4.04
CA ASN A 7 6.26 5.52 -4.08
C ASN A 7 5.20 4.59 -3.49
N MET A 8 5.10 3.39 -4.07
CA MET A 8 4.19 2.34 -3.62
C MET A 8 4.96 1.08 -3.22
N SER A 9 4.71 0.59 -2.01
CA SER A 9 5.19 -0.69 -1.51
C SER A 9 4.01 -1.62 -1.21
N ILE A 10 4.19 -2.91 -1.48
CA ILE A 10 3.15 -3.93 -1.29
C ILE A 10 3.66 -4.95 -0.28
N SER A 11 2.88 -5.27 0.74
CA SER A 11 3.23 -6.33 1.70
C SER A 11 3.11 -7.72 1.07
N PRO A 12 3.76 -8.75 1.65
CA PRO A 12 3.38 -10.13 1.37
C PRO A 12 1.90 -10.37 1.66
N VAL A 13 1.33 -11.42 1.05
CA VAL A 13 -0.04 -11.85 1.38
C VAL A 13 -0.09 -12.37 2.81
N VAL A 14 -0.91 -11.74 3.65
CA VAL A 14 -1.21 -12.20 5.00
C VAL A 14 -2.55 -12.93 5.00
N LYS A 15 -2.66 -14.06 5.70
CA LYS A 15 -3.96 -14.68 5.96
C LYS A 15 -4.45 -14.26 7.33
N GLN A 16 -5.54 -13.53 7.39
CA GLN A 16 -6.18 -13.11 8.64
C GLN A 16 -7.67 -13.37 8.54
N ASP A 17 -8.26 -13.99 9.58
CA ASP A 17 -9.68 -14.35 9.63
C ASP A 17 -10.13 -15.22 8.43
N GLY A 18 -9.25 -16.09 7.95
CA GLY A 18 -9.49 -16.94 6.77
C GLY A 18 -9.43 -16.22 5.42
N GLN A 19 -9.22 -14.90 5.40
CA GLN A 19 -9.13 -14.10 4.18
C GLN A 19 -7.69 -13.68 3.87
N LYS A 20 -7.34 -13.64 2.58
CA LYS A 20 -6.08 -13.07 2.10
C LYS A 20 -6.17 -11.55 2.15
N LYS A 21 -5.31 -10.92 2.95
CA LYS A 21 -5.16 -9.47 3.09
C LYS A 21 -3.78 -9.03 2.61
N VAL A 22 -3.72 -7.81 2.08
CA VAL A 22 -2.48 -7.17 1.60
C VAL A 22 -2.52 -5.71 2.06
N TYR A 23 -1.39 -5.23 2.57
CA TYR A 23 -1.21 -3.82 2.90
C TYR A 23 -0.47 -3.14 1.76
N VAL A 24 -1.02 -2.03 1.28
CA VAL A 24 -0.43 -1.20 0.22
C VAL A 24 -0.05 0.13 0.84
N LEU A 25 1.25 0.42 0.84
CA LEU A 25 1.82 1.61 1.43
C LEU A 25 2.19 2.62 0.35
N PHE A 26 1.67 3.82 0.46
CA PHE A 26 2.03 4.98 -0.36
C PHE A 26 2.84 5.97 0.46
N LYS A 27 3.95 6.45 -0.08
CA LYS A 27 4.81 7.45 0.56
C LYS A 27 5.29 8.47 -0.45
N THR A 28 5.32 9.75 -0.09
CA THR A 28 5.96 10.78 -0.92
C THR A 28 7.45 10.86 -0.62
N ASP A 29 8.27 11.03 -1.65
CA ASP A 29 9.68 11.41 -1.51
C ASP A 29 9.78 12.90 -1.20
N ASN A 30 9.51 13.27 0.06
CA ASN A 30 9.66 14.64 0.55
C ASN A 30 10.10 14.60 2.02
N ASP A 31 11.31 15.07 2.28
CA ASP A 31 11.90 15.08 3.63
C ASP A 31 11.31 16.18 4.54
N ILE A 32 10.70 17.21 3.96
CA ILE A 32 10.17 18.37 4.69
C ILE A 32 8.73 18.10 5.17
N ALA A 33 7.93 17.45 4.33
CA ALA A 33 6.54 17.11 4.63
C ALA A 33 6.19 15.72 4.07
N PRO A 34 6.68 14.64 4.71
CA PRO A 34 6.41 13.29 4.24
C PRO A 34 4.93 12.96 4.40
N LYS A 35 4.29 12.56 3.32
CA LYS A 35 2.96 11.95 3.34
C LYS A 35 3.08 10.43 3.31
N GLU A 36 2.22 9.75 4.05
CA GLU A 36 2.16 8.30 4.13
C GLU A 36 0.70 7.84 4.24
N ALA A 37 0.29 6.88 3.42
CA ALA A 37 -1.02 6.25 3.54
C ALA A 37 -0.90 4.74 3.35
N GLU A 38 -1.52 3.97 4.24
CA GLU A 38 -1.59 2.53 4.15
C GLU A 38 -3.04 2.08 3.92
N ILE A 39 -3.24 1.31 2.87
CA ILE A 39 -4.54 0.81 2.44
C ILE A 39 -4.57 -0.72 2.58
N LEU A 40 -5.57 -1.21 3.29
CA LEU A 40 -5.86 -2.63 3.44
C LEU A 40 -6.73 -3.14 2.29
N MET A 41 -6.21 -4.12 1.56
CA MET A 41 -6.91 -4.86 0.52
C MET A 41 -7.34 -6.24 1.04
N PRO A 42 -8.51 -6.76 0.65
CA PRO A 42 -9.37 -6.32 -0.47
C PRO A 42 -10.39 -5.22 -0.12
N ASP A 43 -10.46 -4.80 1.15
CA ASP A 43 -11.52 -3.90 1.66
C ASP A 43 -11.37 -2.45 1.19
N ALA A 44 -10.24 -2.10 0.57
CA ALA A 44 -9.90 -0.75 0.12
C ALA A 44 -10.07 0.29 1.23
N LYS A 45 -9.63 -0.07 2.45
CA LYS A 45 -9.77 0.78 3.64
C LYS A 45 -8.44 1.40 3.99
N VAL A 46 -8.41 2.73 4.18
CA VAL A 46 -7.26 3.40 4.77
C VAL A 46 -7.15 2.99 6.25
N VAL A 47 -6.04 2.38 6.63
CA VAL A 47 -5.75 1.96 8.01
C VAL A 47 -4.76 2.88 8.71
N ARG A 48 -3.98 3.64 7.93
CA ARG A 48 -3.10 4.70 8.42
C ARG A 48 -3.02 5.81 7.37
N ASN A 49 -3.05 7.06 7.82
CA ASN A 49 -2.81 8.23 6.98
C ASN A 49 -2.04 9.29 7.75
N VAL A 50 -1.05 9.88 7.09
CA VAL A 50 -0.28 11.04 7.53
C VAL A 50 -0.16 11.96 6.32
N GLY A 51 -0.77 13.14 6.38
CA GLY A 51 -0.55 14.21 5.40
C GLY A 51 -1.27 14.12 4.06
N PHE A 52 -1.86 12.98 3.67
CA PHE A 52 -2.75 12.94 2.50
C PHE A 52 -4.13 13.51 2.86
N SER A 53 -4.67 14.36 1.97
CA SER A 53 -6.04 14.86 2.08
C SER A 53 -7.06 13.74 1.85
N GLU A 54 -8.34 14.02 2.12
CA GLU A 54 -9.41 13.05 1.85
C GLU A 54 -9.53 12.73 0.35
N ASP A 55 -9.42 13.73 -0.52
CA ASP A 55 -9.46 13.53 -1.97
C ASP A 55 -8.27 12.70 -2.47
N GLU A 56 -7.07 12.95 -1.93
CA GLU A 56 -5.88 12.14 -2.24
C GLU A 56 -6.08 10.69 -1.78
N GLN A 57 -6.62 10.47 -0.58
CA GLN A 57 -6.94 9.12 -0.08
C GLN A 57 -7.97 8.42 -0.98
N HIS A 58 -9.01 9.12 -1.43
CA HIS A 58 -10.00 8.56 -2.37
C HIS A 58 -9.35 8.13 -3.69
N GLN A 59 -8.41 8.91 -4.22
CA GLN A 59 -7.67 8.56 -5.43
C GLN A 59 -6.79 7.33 -5.21
N LEU A 60 -6.07 7.24 -4.08
CA LEU A 60 -5.25 6.07 -3.74
C LEU A 60 -6.10 4.80 -3.57
N MET A 61 -7.27 4.91 -2.91
CA MET A 61 -8.22 3.79 -2.79
C MET A 61 -8.76 3.36 -4.16
N ALA A 62 -9.18 4.31 -5.01
CA ALA A 62 -9.65 4.02 -6.35
C ALA A 62 -8.57 3.32 -7.19
N TYR A 63 -7.32 3.77 -7.09
CA TYR A 63 -6.18 3.11 -7.70
C TYR A 63 -6.06 1.66 -7.22
N CYS A 64 -6.04 1.42 -5.90
CA CYS A 64 -5.92 0.07 -5.33
C CYS A 64 -7.05 -0.86 -5.79
N VAL A 65 -8.29 -0.37 -5.88
CA VAL A 65 -9.43 -1.14 -6.40
C VAL A 65 -9.23 -1.48 -7.87
N SER A 66 -8.84 -0.52 -8.70
CA SER A 66 -8.59 -0.75 -10.13
C SER A 66 -7.44 -1.72 -10.40
N GLN A 67 -6.41 -1.71 -9.54
CA GLN A 67 -5.22 -2.54 -9.66
C GLN A 67 -5.26 -3.79 -8.77
N LYS A 68 -6.42 -4.13 -8.19
CA LYS A 68 -6.56 -5.21 -7.19
C LYS A 68 -5.89 -6.51 -7.63
N LYS A 69 -6.17 -6.98 -8.86
CA LYS A 69 -5.60 -8.23 -9.38
C LYS A 69 -4.06 -8.18 -9.40
N LEU A 70 -3.50 -7.08 -9.89
CA LEU A 70 -2.05 -6.88 -9.99
C LEU A 70 -1.40 -6.80 -8.59
N ILE A 71 -2.04 -6.10 -7.65
CA ILE A 71 -1.56 -5.98 -6.27
C ILE A 71 -1.46 -7.35 -5.61
N PHE A 72 -2.51 -8.16 -5.69
CA PHE A 72 -2.50 -9.52 -5.14
C PHE A 72 -1.52 -10.44 -5.86
N GLU A 73 -1.36 -10.31 -7.17
CA GLU A 73 -0.36 -11.06 -7.92
C GLU A 73 1.06 -10.72 -7.45
N ARG A 74 1.39 -9.43 -7.32
CA ARG A 74 2.68 -8.97 -6.80
C ARG A 74 2.91 -9.45 -5.38
N ALA A 75 1.93 -9.25 -4.50
CA ALA A 75 2.00 -9.70 -3.10
C ALA A 75 2.24 -11.22 -2.98
N SER A 76 1.66 -12.02 -3.90
CA SER A 76 1.82 -13.48 -3.89
C SER A 76 3.21 -13.94 -4.30
N LYS A 77 3.96 -13.10 -5.03
CA LYS A 77 5.34 -13.35 -5.45
C LYS A 77 6.36 -12.93 -4.38
N ILE A 78 5.93 -12.18 -3.37
CA ILE A 78 6.78 -11.80 -2.24
C ILE A 78 6.81 -13.02 -1.30
N SER A 79 7.92 -13.77 -1.37
CA SER A 79 8.18 -14.85 -0.43
C SER A 79 8.36 -14.25 0.97
N VAL A 80 7.53 -14.67 1.92
CA VAL A 80 7.70 -14.32 3.34
C VAL A 80 9.07 -14.81 3.85
N MET A 81 9.61 -15.88 3.25
CA MET A 81 10.93 -16.42 3.61
C MET A 81 12.07 -15.48 3.20
N ASP A 82 11.99 -14.81 2.05
CA ASP A 82 13.06 -13.92 1.57
C ASP A 82 13.15 -12.65 2.43
N ALA A 83 12.00 -12.12 2.86
CA ALA A 83 11.93 -10.97 3.76
C ALA A 83 12.38 -11.27 5.20
N PHE A 84 12.32 -12.54 5.64
CA PHE A 84 12.72 -12.95 7.00
C PHE A 84 14.16 -13.49 7.07
N LEU A 85 14.71 -14.01 5.97
CA LEU A 85 16.05 -14.60 5.90
C LEU A 85 17.17 -13.62 5.50
N GLY A 86 16.86 -12.35 5.23
CA GLY A 86 17.86 -11.28 5.09
C GLY A 86 18.97 -11.57 4.07
N GLN A 87 18.61 -12.06 2.88
CA GLN A 87 19.52 -12.07 1.73
C GLN A 87 19.41 -10.80 0.91
#